data_AF-A0A7S4LU95-F1
#
_entry.id   AF-A0A7S4LU95-F1
#
_cell.length_a   1.000
_cell.length_b   1.000
_cell.length_c   1.000
_cell.angle_alpha   90.00
_cell.angle_beta   90.00
_cell.angle_gamma   90.00
#
_symmetry.space_group_name_H-M   'P 1'
#
loop_
_entity.id
_entity.type
_entity.pdbx_description
1 polymer ?
#
loop_
_entity_poly.entity_id
_entity_poly.type
_entity_poly.pdbx_seq_one_letter_code
_entity_poly.pdbx_strand_id
1 'polypeptide(L)'
;MTAQILLHPSLAPLDGGINFRDLGGNSAADGRRIKRGLLFRSGSLERLTENDCTFLAGVPVRSVLDYRDTDEVQAKPDILWQGAQYHHFPANPLSNEVNANLEKLTSETLATFDARAFMLELYRRLPFGNAAYQQLTSLLGNPAEGAIVQHCAVGKDRTGIGSALVLFALGADEATVVEDYLLTETTLAAFREQMLDQLSVRLNESALAQFAYVLSAREEFLMTALGCIREQYGSTDRWLEAEYGLGASQRAALQAHYLE
;
A
#
# COMPACT_ATOMS: atom_id res chain seq x y z
N MET A 1 -8.03 -16.60 -25.01
CA MET A 1 -7.14 -17.48 -24.21
C MET A 1 -6.93 -16.79 -22.88
N THR A 2 -7.66 -17.25 -21.88
CA THR A 2 -7.76 -16.72 -20.52
C THR A 2 -6.49 -17.04 -19.75
N ALA A 3 -5.58 -16.07 -19.61
CA ALA A 3 -4.32 -16.25 -18.93
C ALA A 3 -4.54 -16.28 -17.40
N GLN A 4 -4.05 -17.35 -16.79
CA GLN A 4 -4.05 -17.65 -15.36
C GLN A 4 -3.21 -16.64 -14.57
N ILE A 5 -3.75 -15.45 -14.28
CA ILE A 5 -3.19 -14.52 -13.29
C ILE A 5 -4.07 -14.53 -12.03
N LEU A 6 -4.20 -15.72 -11.43
CA LEU A 6 -4.77 -15.95 -10.10
C LEU A 6 -3.92 -17.03 -9.41
N LEU A 7 -2.63 -16.76 -9.21
CA LEU A 7 -1.69 -17.76 -8.66
C LEU A 7 -1.16 -17.46 -7.26
N HIS A 8 -1.35 -16.23 -6.74
CA HIS A 8 -1.02 -15.97 -5.33
C HIS A 8 -2.26 -16.20 -4.46
N PRO A 9 -2.20 -17.05 -3.41
CA PRO A 9 -3.34 -17.39 -2.55
C PRO A 9 -3.91 -16.23 -1.72
N SER A 10 -3.29 -15.04 -1.85
CA SER A 10 -3.71 -13.77 -1.23
C SER A 10 -4.52 -12.88 -2.18
N LEU A 11 -4.53 -13.14 -3.49
CA LEU A 11 -5.27 -12.30 -4.44
C LEU A 11 -6.77 -12.45 -4.22
N ALA A 12 -7.48 -11.31 -4.12
CA ALA A 12 -8.92 -11.33 -4.16
C ALA A 12 -9.39 -11.45 -5.63
N PRO A 13 -10.47 -12.19 -5.90
CA PRO A 13 -10.98 -12.39 -7.26
C PRO A 13 -11.79 -11.17 -7.73
N LEU A 14 -11.14 -10.02 -7.84
CA LEU A 14 -11.76 -8.78 -8.33
C LEU A 14 -11.40 -8.54 -9.80
N ASP A 15 -12.39 -8.18 -10.61
CA ASP A 15 -12.25 -7.86 -12.02
C ASP A 15 -11.57 -6.50 -12.21
N GLY A 16 -11.96 -5.51 -11.40
CA GLY A 16 -11.49 -4.13 -11.43
C GLY A 16 -10.40 -3.77 -10.41
N GLY A 17 -9.97 -4.73 -9.59
CA GLY A 17 -9.02 -4.49 -8.51
C GLY A 17 -7.62 -4.15 -9.03
N ILE A 18 -7.02 -3.06 -8.55
CA ILE A 18 -5.61 -2.74 -8.82
C ILE A 18 -4.79 -3.28 -7.66
N ASN A 19 -3.93 -4.29 -7.89
CA ASN A 19 -3.00 -4.77 -6.87
C ASN A 19 -3.69 -5.22 -5.55
N PHE A 20 -4.98 -5.59 -5.62
CA PHE A 20 -5.82 -5.89 -4.46
C PHE A 20 -5.51 -7.29 -3.90
N ARG A 21 -5.16 -7.37 -2.61
CA ARG A 21 -4.88 -8.65 -1.94
C ARG A 21 -5.12 -8.60 -0.44
N ASP A 22 -5.35 -9.78 0.13
CA ASP A 22 -5.41 -10.06 1.56
C ASP A 22 -4.00 -10.20 2.14
N LEU A 23 -3.72 -9.55 3.28
CA LEU A 23 -2.49 -9.76 4.05
C LEU A 23 -2.53 -11.07 4.85
N GLY A 24 -3.70 -11.71 4.94
CA GLY A 24 -3.89 -13.01 5.56
C GLY A 24 -2.99 -14.10 4.97
N GLY A 25 -2.51 -14.99 5.84
CA GLY A 25 -1.60 -16.08 5.51
C GLY A 25 -0.11 -15.76 5.70
N ASN A 26 0.27 -14.47 5.72
CA ASN A 26 1.64 -14.06 6.09
C ASN A 26 1.99 -14.57 7.49
N SER A 27 3.26 -14.92 7.69
CA SER A 27 3.74 -15.54 8.94
C SER A 27 4.20 -14.47 9.93
N ALA A 28 3.84 -14.64 11.20
CA ALA A 28 4.54 -13.98 12.30
C ALA A 28 5.80 -14.77 12.67
N ALA A 29 6.79 -14.10 13.28
CA ALA A 29 8.06 -14.72 13.66
C ALA A 29 7.91 -15.83 14.72
N ASP A 30 6.79 -15.85 15.45
CA ASP A 30 6.46 -16.89 16.43
C ASP A 30 5.74 -18.12 15.83
N GLY A 31 5.56 -18.14 14.50
CA GLY A 31 4.95 -19.24 13.75
C GLY A 31 3.44 -19.15 13.57
N ARG A 32 2.76 -18.19 14.21
CA ARG A 32 1.34 -17.90 13.94
C ARG A 32 1.16 -17.27 12.56
N ARG A 33 -0.07 -17.29 12.05
CA ARG A 33 -0.41 -16.67 10.76
C ARG A 33 -1.41 -15.54 10.92
N ILE A 34 -1.34 -14.56 10.03
CA ILE A 34 -2.39 -13.54 9.93
C ILE A 34 -3.67 -14.21 9.43
N LYS A 35 -4.77 -14.03 10.16
CA LYS A 35 -6.10 -14.49 9.78
C LYS A 35 -6.51 -13.89 8.44
N ARG A 36 -7.08 -14.72 7.59
CA ARG A 36 -7.61 -14.31 6.28
C ARG A 36 -8.88 -13.48 6.41
N GLY A 37 -9.09 -12.58 5.46
CA GLY A 37 -10.32 -11.84 5.30
C GLY A 37 -10.48 -10.64 6.23
N LEU A 38 -9.41 -10.22 6.92
CA LEU A 38 -9.47 -9.12 7.89
C LEU A 38 -8.68 -7.87 7.47
N LEU A 39 -7.60 -8.04 6.70
CA LEU A 39 -6.65 -6.97 6.42
C LEU A 39 -6.28 -7.01 4.94
N PHE A 40 -6.71 -6.01 4.19
CA PHE A 40 -6.50 -5.93 2.75
C PHE A 40 -5.67 -4.72 2.37
N ARG A 41 -4.95 -4.86 1.26
CA ARG A 41 -4.24 -3.76 0.59
C ARG A 41 -4.61 -3.69 -0.87
N SER A 42 -4.65 -2.49 -1.44
CA SER A 42 -5.02 -2.25 -2.83
C SER A 42 -4.39 -0.98 -3.40
N GLY A 43 -4.41 -0.82 -4.72
CA GLY A 43 -4.48 0.49 -5.38
C GLY A 43 -5.88 1.07 -5.32
N SER A 44 -6.14 2.11 -6.10
CA SER A 44 -7.42 2.82 -6.05
C SER A 44 -8.57 1.92 -6.48
N LEU A 45 -9.77 2.30 -6.04
CA LEU A 45 -11.01 1.54 -6.22
C LEU A 45 -11.89 2.18 -7.31
N GLU A 46 -11.31 3.04 -8.14
CA GLU A 46 -11.98 3.75 -9.23
C GLU A 46 -12.39 2.84 -10.39
N ARG A 47 -11.82 1.64 -10.46
CA ARG A 47 -12.07 0.65 -11.51
C ARG A 47 -12.96 -0.52 -11.08
N LEU A 48 -13.44 -0.54 -9.83
CA LEU A 48 -14.28 -1.63 -9.35
C LEU A 48 -15.56 -1.77 -10.17
N THR A 49 -15.91 -3.01 -10.49
CA THR A 49 -17.14 -3.37 -11.20
C THR A 49 -18.30 -3.59 -10.22
N GLU A 50 -19.53 -3.71 -10.74
CA GLU A 50 -20.69 -4.08 -9.92
C GLU A 50 -20.53 -5.46 -9.27
N ASN A 51 -19.86 -6.40 -9.95
CA ASN A 51 -19.55 -7.73 -9.40
C ASN A 51 -18.58 -7.61 -8.23
N ASP A 52 -17.54 -6.78 -8.36
CA ASP A 52 -16.58 -6.51 -7.29
C ASP A 52 -17.28 -5.91 -6.07
N CYS A 53 -18.14 -4.91 -6.28
CA CYS A 53 -18.90 -4.30 -5.19
C CYS A 53 -19.85 -5.31 -4.51
N THR A 54 -20.48 -6.19 -5.28
CA THR A 54 -21.36 -7.24 -4.75
C THR A 54 -20.56 -8.25 -3.92
N PHE A 55 -19.39 -8.66 -4.41
CA PHE A 55 -18.48 -9.54 -3.67
C PHE A 55 -18.02 -8.87 -2.36
N LEU A 56 -17.57 -7.62 -2.42
CA LEU A 56 -17.07 -6.87 -1.27
C LEU A 56 -18.16 -6.57 -0.22
N ALA A 57 -19.42 -6.36 -0.65
CA ALA A 57 -20.56 -6.26 0.26
C ALA A 57 -20.90 -7.57 0.97
N GLY A 58 -20.50 -8.71 0.39
CA GLY A 58 -20.71 -10.06 0.96
C GLY A 58 -19.64 -10.49 1.97
N VAL A 59 -18.52 -9.77 2.07
CA VAL A 59 -17.43 -10.03 3.01
C VAL A 59 -17.35 -8.91 4.06
N PRO A 60 -16.72 -9.12 5.23
CA PRO A 60 -16.75 -8.14 6.32
C PRO A 60 -15.92 -6.87 6.07
N VAL A 61 -15.51 -6.57 4.83
CA VAL A 61 -14.75 -5.36 4.51
C VAL A 61 -15.64 -4.14 4.66
N ARG A 62 -15.35 -3.34 5.67
CA ARG A 62 -16.17 -2.19 6.06
C ARG A 62 -15.37 -0.91 6.03
N SER A 63 -14.13 -0.89 6.52
CA SER A 63 -13.34 0.33 6.54
C SER A 63 -12.46 0.43 5.30
N VAL A 64 -12.58 1.53 4.56
CA VAL A 64 -11.73 1.91 3.43
C VAL A 64 -10.86 3.08 3.86
N LEU A 65 -9.54 2.88 3.91
CA LEU A 65 -8.58 3.92 4.25
C LEU A 65 -7.80 4.34 2.99
N ASP A 66 -8.11 5.53 2.49
CA ASP A 66 -7.54 6.09 1.27
C ASP A 66 -6.39 7.06 1.59
N TYR A 67 -5.18 6.70 1.14
CA TYR A 67 -3.94 7.48 1.31
C TYR A 67 -3.65 8.49 0.20
N ARG A 68 -4.51 8.56 -0.82
CA ARG A 68 -4.34 9.47 -1.95
C ARG A 68 -4.46 10.93 -1.53
N ASP A 69 -3.77 11.82 -2.23
CA ASP A 69 -3.98 13.24 -2.06
C ASP A 69 -5.36 13.65 -2.62
N THR A 70 -5.90 14.79 -2.18
CA THR A 70 -7.25 15.23 -2.56
C THR A 70 -7.43 15.34 -4.09
N ASP A 71 -6.39 15.74 -4.82
CA ASP A 71 -6.43 15.88 -6.28
C ASP A 71 -6.47 14.51 -6.99
N GLU A 72 -5.78 13.50 -6.46
CA GLU A 72 -5.87 12.12 -6.95
C GLU A 72 -7.30 11.56 -6.74
N VAL A 73 -7.90 11.78 -5.57
CA VAL A 73 -9.28 11.35 -5.27
C VAL A 73 -10.29 12.04 -6.18
N GLN A 74 -10.15 13.35 -6.41
CA GLN A 74 -11.05 14.09 -7.29
C GLN A 74 -10.94 13.64 -8.76
N ALA A 75 -9.74 13.31 -9.21
CA ALA A 75 -9.50 12.87 -10.59
C ALA A 75 -10.00 11.43 -10.84
N LYS A 76 -9.89 10.56 -9.84
CA LYS A 76 -10.18 9.12 -9.93
C LYS A 76 -10.99 8.69 -8.69
N PRO A 77 -12.25 9.12 -8.53
CA PRO A 77 -13.04 8.83 -7.33
C PRO A 77 -13.27 7.32 -7.16
N ASP A 78 -13.20 6.83 -5.93
CA ASP A 78 -13.45 5.42 -5.64
C ASP A 78 -14.91 5.04 -5.83
N ILE A 79 -15.12 3.80 -6.27
CA ILE A 79 -16.42 3.15 -6.30
C ILE A 79 -16.54 2.31 -5.02
N LEU A 80 -17.53 2.63 -4.18
CA LEU A 80 -17.73 2.00 -2.89
C LEU A 80 -18.94 1.06 -2.90
N TRP A 81 -18.84 -0.04 -2.16
CA TRP A 81 -19.94 -1.00 -1.98
C TRP A 81 -20.83 -0.63 -0.78
N GLN A 82 -22.00 -1.28 -0.70
CA GLN A 82 -22.93 -1.06 0.40
C GLN A 82 -22.31 -1.48 1.74
N GLY A 83 -22.32 -0.56 2.71
CA GLY A 83 -21.77 -0.79 4.05
C GLY A 83 -20.30 -0.38 4.21
N ALA A 84 -19.64 0.06 3.14
CA ALA A 84 -18.31 0.66 3.22
C ALA A 84 -18.35 2.00 3.97
N GLN A 85 -17.36 2.21 4.84
CA GLN A 85 -17.06 3.42 5.57
C GLN A 85 -15.73 3.97 5.04
N TYR A 86 -15.78 5.15 4.45
CA TYR A 86 -14.65 5.74 3.76
C TYR A 86 -13.91 6.75 4.63
N HIS A 87 -12.60 6.59 4.73
CA HIS A 87 -11.70 7.41 5.53
C HIS A 87 -10.59 7.94 4.60
N HIS A 88 -10.61 9.25 4.32
CA HIS A 88 -9.60 9.89 3.48
C HIS A 88 -8.52 10.56 4.32
N PHE A 89 -7.31 10.01 4.29
CA PHE A 89 -6.15 10.53 5.02
C PHE A 89 -4.91 10.48 4.12
N PRO A 90 -4.57 11.58 3.43
CA PRO A 90 -3.40 11.66 2.57
C PRO A 90 -2.11 11.26 3.31
N ALA A 91 -1.31 10.38 2.69
CA ALA A 91 -0.08 9.87 3.28
C ALA A 91 1.20 10.41 2.62
N ASN A 92 1.11 11.19 1.54
CA ASN A 92 2.31 11.79 0.96
C ASN A 92 2.94 12.78 1.97
N PRO A 93 4.28 12.82 2.07
CA PRO A 93 4.95 13.81 2.91
C PRO A 93 4.55 15.24 2.49
N LEU A 94 4.31 16.11 3.47
CA LEU A 94 3.99 17.53 3.26
C LEU A 94 5.24 18.29 2.76
N SER A 95 5.66 18.04 1.53
CA SER A 95 6.76 18.75 0.89
C SER A 95 6.53 18.87 -0.61
N ASN A 96 6.68 20.08 -1.13
CA ASN A 96 6.58 20.36 -2.57
C ASN A 96 7.68 19.66 -3.40
N GLU A 97 8.72 19.13 -2.74
CA GLU A 97 9.82 18.39 -3.37
C GLU A 97 9.46 16.93 -3.70
N VAL A 98 8.45 16.36 -3.02
CA VAL A 98 8.09 14.94 -3.13
C VAL A 98 6.59 14.79 -3.36
N ASN A 99 6.12 15.12 -4.57
CA ASN A 99 4.77 14.80 -5.02
C ASN A 99 4.83 13.65 -6.03
N ALA A 100 4.22 12.51 -5.71
CA ALA A 100 4.22 11.29 -6.54
C ALA A 100 3.26 11.36 -7.74
N ASN A 101 2.56 12.48 -7.95
CA ASN A 101 1.67 12.66 -9.09
C ASN A 101 2.45 13.02 -10.38
N LEU A 102 3.27 12.07 -10.83
CA LEU A 102 4.15 12.22 -12.00
C LEU A 102 3.38 12.33 -13.32
N GLU A 103 2.10 11.93 -13.35
CA GLU A 103 1.21 12.09 -14.52
C GLU A 103 1.05 13.57 -14.94
N LYS A 104 1.39 14.52 -14.06
CA LYS A 104 1.31 15.97 -14.32
C LYS A 104 2.61 16.59 -14.83
N LEU A 105 3.72 15.84 -14.90
CA LEU A 105 5.02 16.37 -15.34
C LEU A 105 5.17 16.32 -16.87
N THR A 106 5.87 17.30 -17.46
CA THR A 106 6.14 17.32 -18.90
C THR A 106 7.19 16.26 -19.28
N SER A 107 7.22 15.85 -20.56
CA SER A 107 8.21 14.91 -21.08
C SER A 107 9.66 15.38 -20.88
N GLU A 108 9.93 16.68 -20.99
CA GLU A 108 11.28 17.24 -20.74
C GLU A 108 11.64 17.21 -19.26
N THR A 109 10.67 17.48 -18.38
CA THR A 109 10.87 17.43 -16.93
C THR A 109 11.13 15.99 -16.47
N LEU A 110 10.35 15.04 -16.98
CA LEU A 110 10.54 13.61 -16.68
C LEU A 110 11.84 13.04 -17.25
N ALA A 111 12.34 13.54 -18.39
CA ALA A 111 13.58 13.04 -18.97
C ALA A 111 14.83 13.42 -18.16
N THR A 112 14.78 14.52 -17.41
CA THR A 112 15.87 15.00 -16.54
C THR A 112 15.65 14.69 -15.06
N PHE A 113 14.51 14.08 -14.74
CA PHE A 113 14.12 13.67 -13.40
C PHE A 113 14.95 12.47 -12.93
N ASP A 114 15.54 12.59 -11.74
CA ASP A 114 16.19 11.47 -11.07
C ASP A 114 15.13 10.66 -10.30
N ALA A 115 14.52 9.69 -10.98
CA ALA A 115 13.50 8.84 -10.39
C ALA A 115 14.01 8.06 -9.18
N ARG A 116 15.30 7.71 -9.16
CA ARG A 116 15.91 7.02 -8.02
C ARG A 116 15.99 7.93 -6.81
N ALA A 117 16.60 9.10 -6.95
CA ALA A 117 16.70 10.05 -5.84
C ALA A 117 15.32 10.43 -5.28
N PHE A 118 14.34 10.65 -6.16
CA PHE A 118 12.96 10.92 -5.77
C PHE A 118 12.34 9.77 -4.95
N MET A 119 12.40 8.54 -5.46
CA MET A 119 11.81 7.38 -4.78
C MET A 119 12.48 7.11 -3.44
N LEU A 120 13.80 7.24 -3.35
CA LEU A 120 14.51 7.09 -2.08
C LEU A 120 14.07 8.15 -1.08
N GLU A 121 13.95 9.42 -1.50
CA GLU A 121 13.52 10.50 -0.60
C GLU A 121 12.06 10.33 -0.12
N LEU A 122 11.16 9.88 -1.00
CA LEU A 122 9.81 9.50 -0.61
C LEU A 122 9.83 8.44 0.50
N TYR A 123 10.59 7.37 0.32
CA TYR A 123 10.67 6.28 1.29
C TYR A 123 11.41 6.65 2.58
N ARG A 124 12.32 7.64 2.55
CA ARG A 124 12.89 8.20 3.79
C ARG A 124 11.84 8.89 4.66
N ARG A 125 10.85 9.54 4.04
CA ARG A 125 9.89 10.40 4.75
C ARG A 125 8.61 9.68 5.16
N LEU A 126 8.11 8.75 4.32
CA LEU A 126 6.83 8.08 4.54
C LEU A 126 6.64 7.52 5.97
N PRO A 127 7.63 6.83 6.59
CA PRO A 127 7.45 6.18 7.89
C PRO A 127 7.36 7.11 9.10
N PHE A 128 7.46 8.44 8.96
CA PHE A 128 7.61 9.36 10.09
C PHE A 128 6.52 10.43 10.10
N GLY A 129 5.95 10.72 11.26
CA GLY A 129 4.99 11.81 11.48
C GLY A 129 3.70 11.72 10.64
N ASN A 130 3.33 10.52 10.17
CA ASN A 130 2.29 10.34 9.17
C ASN A 130 0.91 10.09 9.80
N ALA A 131 0.02 11.09 9.72
CA ALA A 131 -1.33 11.02 10.28
C ALA A 131 -2.19 9.90 9.67
N ALA A 132 -1.96 9.54 8.40
CA ALA A 132 -2.68 8.44 7.76
C ALA A 132 -2.38 7.08 8.40
N TYR A 133 -1.13 6.88 8.83
CA TYR A 133 -0.72 5.67 9.54
C TYR A 133 -1.18 5.68 11.00
N GLN A 134 -1.31 6.85 11.63
CA GLN A 134 -2.01 6.96 12.92
C GLN A 134 -3.47 6.54 12.80
N GLN A 135 -4.18 6.98 11.75
CA GLN A 135 -5.54 6.53 11.49
C GLN A 135 -5.61 5.02 11.23
N LEU A 136 -4.65 4.44 10.50
CA LEU A 136 -4.56 2.99 10.32
C LEU A 136 -4.48 2.27 11.68
N THR A 137 -3.63 2.74 12.60
CA THR A 137 -3.52 2.13 13.94
C THR A 137 -4.80 2.26 14.77
N SER A 138 -5.53 3.38 14.61
CA SER A 138 -6.84 3.58 15.24
C SER A 138 -7.86 2.55 14.74
N LEU A 139 -7.94 2.33 13.41
CA LEU A 139 -8.84 1.34 12.83
C LEU A 139 -8.48 -0.09 13.26
N LEU A 140 -7.19 -0.44 13.28
CA LEU A 140 -6.72 -1.75 13.76
C LEU A 140 -7.11 -2.02 15.22
N GLY A 141 -7.15 -0.96 16.05
CA GLY A 141 -7.58 -1.05 17.45
C GLY A 141 -9.09 -1.28 17.63
N ASN A 142 -9.89 -1.19 16.57
CA ASN A 142 -11.35 -1.32 16.60
C ASN A 142 -11.85 -2.48 15.70
N PRO A 143 -11.44 -3.74 15.94
CA PRO A 143 -11.75 -4.86 15.05
C PRO A 143 -13.25 -5.18 14.92
N ALA A 144 -14.08 -4.70 15.85
CA ALA A 144 -15.54 -4.83 15.75
C ALA A 144 -16.13 -4.08 14.54
N GLU A 145 -15.39 -3.12 13.97
CA GLU A 145 -15.80 -2.37 12.79
C GLU A 145 -15.65 -3.16 11.49
N GLY A 146 -15.05 -4.35 11.52
CA GLY A 146 -14.91 -5.26 10.38
C GLY A 146 -13.50 -5.27 9.79
N ALA A 147 -13.38 -5.83 8.59
CA ALA A 147 -12.14 -5.88 7.85
C ALA A 147 -11.80 -4.52 7.21
N ILE A 148 -10.51 -4.24 7.10
CA ILE A 148 -9.96 -2.97 6.62
C ILE A 148 -9.34 -3.19 5.24
N VAL A 149 -9.59 -2.29 4.30
CA VAL A 149 -8.75 -2.12 3.11
C VAL A 149 -8.03 -0.78 3.18
N GLN A 150 -6.70 -0.82 3.10
CA GLN A 150 -5.87 0.37 2.94
C GLN A 150 -5.37 0.48 1.50
N HIS A 151 -5.41 1.68 0.92
CA HIS A 151 -4.99 1.85 -0.46
C HIS A 151 -4.40 3.23 -0.78
N CYS A 152 -3.75 3.33 -1.93
CA CYS A 152 -3.32 4.58 -2.53
C CYS A 152 -3.64 4.52 -4.03
N ALA A 153 -2.86 5.15 -4.92
CA ALA A 153 -3.11 5.07 -6.37
C ALA A 153 -2.90 3.64 -6.93
N VAL A 154 -1.73 3.03 -6.70
CA VAL A 154 -1.40 1.71 -7.26
C VAL A 154 -1.11 0.65 -6.18
N GLY A 155 -1.28 1.02 -4.92
CA GLY A 155 -1.14 0.09 -3.79
C GLY A 155 0.31 -0.30 -3.48
N LYS A 156 1.27 0.54 -3.85
CA LYS A 156 2.70 0.24 -3.77
C LYS A 156 3.42 0.99 -2.65
N ASP A 157 3.53 2.31 -2.73
CA ASP A 157 4.46 3.06 -1.87
C ASP A 157 3.83 3.39 -0.51
N ARG A 158 2.84 4.29 -0.51
CA ARG A 158 2.07 4.67 0.70
C ARG A 158 1.40 3.45 1.34
N THR A 159 0.78 2.61 0.52
CA THR A 159 0.19 1.34 0.99
C THR A 159 1.25 0.31 1.39
N GLY A 160 2.43 0.32 0.79
CA GLY A 160 3.52 -0.60 1.14
C GLY A 160 4.06 -0.31 2.53
N ILE A 161 4.31 0.96 2.86
CA ILE A 161 4.71 1.35 4.22
C ILE A 161 3.59 1.10 5.23
N GLY A 162 2.33 1.39 4.88
CA GLY A 162 1.18 1.04 5.71
C GLY A 162 1.06 -0.47 5.97
N SER A 163 1.32 -1.30 4.95
CA SER A 163 1.33 -2.77 5.08
C SER A 163 2.51 -3.27 5.91
N ALA A 164 3.71 -2.70 5.73
CA ALA A 164 4.87 -2.99 6.56
C ALA A 164 4.62 -2.67 8.03
N LEU A 165 3.98 -1.53 8.33
CA LEU A 165 3.55 -1.17 9.68
C LEU A 165 2.66 -2.26 10.30
N VAL A 166 1.62 -2.70 9.57
CA VAL A 166 0.71 -3.76 10.04
C VAL A 166 1.47 -5.07 10.30
N LEU A 167 2.28 -5.51 9.34
CA LEU A 167 3.02 -6.76 9.43
C LEU A 167 4.00 -6.76 10.62
N PHE A 168 4.76 -5.68 10.83
CA PHE A 168 5.63 -5.56 12.01
C PHE A 168 4.83 -5.46 13.32
N ALA A 169 3.68 -4.77 13.33
CA ALA A 169 2.82 -4.71 14.52
C ALA A 169 2.29 -6.11 14.92
N LEU A 170 2.05 -6.96 13.92
CA LEU A 170 1.65 -8.35 14.09
C LEU A 170 2.83 -9.32 14.28
N GLY A 171 4.06 -8.81 14.35
CA GLY A 171 5.25 -9.60 14.68
C GLY A 171 5.85 -10.37 13.50
N ALA A 172 5.55 -9.99 12.26
CA ALA A 172 6.28 -10.49 11.09
C ALA A 172 7.75 -10.04 11.13
N ASP A 173 8.64 -10.87 10.58
CA ASP A 173 10.04 -10.52 10.41
C ASP A 173 10.27 -9.66 9.14
N GLU A 174 11.47 -9.08 9.03
CA GLU A 174 11.83 -8.23 7.88
C GLU A 174 11.69 -8.97 6.54
N ALA A 175 12.06 -10.25 6.50
CA ALA A 175 11.98 -11.06 5.28
C ALA A 175 10.53 -11.19 4.79
N THR A 176 9.59 -11.46 5.70
CA THR A 176 8.15 -11.54 5.38
C THR A 176 7.62 -10.19 4.87
N VAL A 177 8.04 -9.08 5.49
CA VAL A 177 7.62 -7.74 5.08
C VAL A 177 8.14 -7.38 3.68
N VAL A 178 9.40 -7.72 3.40
CA VAL A 178 10.00 -7.51 2.08
C VAL A 178 9.32 -8.39 1.03
N GLU A 179 9.00 -9.64 1.35
CA GLU A 179 8.28 -10.55 0.45
C GLU A 179 6.89 -10.01 0.06
N ASP A 180 6.05 -9.60 1.02
CA ASP A 180 4.73 -9.02 0.74
C ASP A 180 4.83 -7.72 -0.10
N TYR A 181 5.83 -6.89 0.18
CA TYR A 181 6.06 -5.68 -0.59
C TYR A 181 6.43 -6.00 -2.04
N LEU A 182 7.41 -6.89 -2.26
CA LEU A 182 7.89 -7.26 -3.58
C LEU A 182 6.87 -8.05 -4.40
N LEU A 183 5.90 -8.70 -3.76
CA LEU A 183 4.74 -9.30 -4.45
C LEU A 183 4.01 -8.28 -5.36
N THR A 184 4.10 -6.98 -5.02
CA THR A 184 3.59 -5.88 -5.85
C THR A 184 4.15 -5.89 -7.28
N GLU A 185 5.39 -6.33 -7.52
CA GLU A 185 5.92 -6.44 -8.89
C GLU A 185 5.09 -7.40 -9.76
N THR A 186 4.62 -8.49 -9.15
CA THR A 186 3.80 -9.49 -9.82
C THR A 186 2.35 -9.02 -9.96
N THR A 187 1.77 -8.50 -8.88
CA THR A 187 0.34 -8.19 -8.82
C THR A 187 -0.02 -6.87 -9.51
N LEU A 188 0.94 -5.97 -9.70
CA LEU A 188 0.77 -4.73 -10.44
C LEU A 188 1.17 -4.85 -11.93
N ALA A 189 1.83 -5.94 -12.34
CA ALA A 189 2.45 -6.08 -13.66
C ALA A 189 1.52 -5.70 -14.83
N ALA A 190 0.34 -6.31 -14.91
CA ALA A 190 -0.61 -6.05 -16.00
C ALA A 190 -1.10 -4.59 -16.03
N PHE A 191 -1.37 -3.99 -14.87
CA PHE A 191 -1.75 -2.59 -14.78
C PHE A 191 -0.60 -1.66 -15.19
N ARG A 192 0.61 -1.97 -14.73
CA ARG A 192 1.83 -1.22 -15.08
C ARG A 192 2.11 -1.28 -16.58
N GLU A 193 2.03 -2.45 -17.20
CA GLU A 193 2.20 -2.63 -18.65
C GLU A 193 1.18 -1.80 -19.42
N GLN A 194 -0.12 -1.90 -19.08
CA GLN A 194 -1.17 -1.11 -19.70
C GLN A 194 -0.90 0.40 -19.59
N MET A 195 -0.43 0.87 -18.43
CA MET A 195 -0.14 2.29 -18.21
C MET A 195 1.09 2.75 -19.00
N LEU A 196 2.14 1.94 -19.07
CA LEU A 196 3.34 2.24 -19.86
C LEU A 196 3.03 2.27 -21.36
N ASP A 197 2.21 1.35 -21.85
CA ASP A 197 1.75 1.35 -23.25
C ASP A 197 1.00 2.63 -23.59
N GLN A 198 0.08 3.07 -22.73
CA GLN A 198 -0.67 4.31 -22.93
C GLN A 198 0.25 5.54 -22.93
N LEU A 199 1.26 5.57 -22.06
CA LEU A 199 2.21 6.68 -21.95
C LEU A 199 3.25 6.69 -23.05
N SER A 200 3.61 5.53 -23.64
CA SER A 200 4.57 5.42 -24.74
C SER A 200 4.17 6.23 -25.98
N VAL A 201 2.88 6.53 -26.14
CA VAL A 201 2.35 7.37 -27.23
C VAL A 201 2.72 8.85 -27.06
N ARG A 202 3.01 9.29 -25.82
CA ARG A 202 3.25 10.71 -25.48
C ARG A 202 4.64 10.97 -24.93
N LEU A 203 5.27 9.98 -24.32
CA LEU A 203 6.59 10.07 -23.70
C LEU A 203 7.67 9.51 -24.64
N ASN A 204 8.86 10.11 -24.59
CA ASN A 204 10.05 9.51 -25.20
C ASN A 204 10.58 8.34 -24.34
N GLU A 205 11.49 7.56 -24.90
CA GLU A 205 12.07 6.37 -24.25
C GLU A 205 12.68 6.67 -22.87
N SER A 206 13.41 7.78 -22.74
CA SER A 206 14.02 8.19 -21.47
C SER A 206 12.97 8.51 -20.41
N ALA A 207 11.97 9.32 -20.73
CA ALA A 207 10.88 9.67 -19.81
C ALA A 207 10.05 8.44 -19.43
N LEU A 208 9.80 7.54 -20.39
CA LEU A 208 9.09 6.28 -20.13
C LEU A 208 9.88 5.37 -19.19
N ALA A 209 11.21 5.30 -19.34
CA ALA A 209 12.08 4.52 -18.45
C ALA A 209 12.09 5.08 -17.01
N GLN A 210 12.13 6.40 -16.84
CA GLN A 210 12.03 7.04 -15.52
C GLN A 210 10.67 6.75 -14.86
N PHE A 211 9.58 6.83 -15.63
CA PHE A 211 8.25 6.51 -15.13
C PHE A 211 8.10 5.03 -14.77
N ALA A 212 8.62 4.11 -15.61
CA ALA A 212 8.65 2.68 -15.32
C ALA A 212 9.43 2.37 -14.03
N TYR A 213 10.54 3.07 -13.79
CA TYR A 213 11.28 2.96 -12.53
C TYR A 213 10.42 3.39 -11.33
N VAL A 214 9.71 4.53 -11.41
CA VAL A 214 8.81 4.96 -10.33
C VAL A 214 7.67 3.98 -10.10
N LEU A 215 7.12 3.35 -11.13
CA LEU A 215 6.06 2.35 -10.97
C LEU A 215 6.53 1.00 -10.44
N SER A 216 7.83 0.70 -10.50
CA SER A 216 8.35 -0.56 -9.97
C SER A 216 8.37 -0.58 -8.44
N ALA A 217 8.10 -1.74 -7.85
CA ALA A 217 8.40 -2.06 -6.48
C ALA A 217 9.82 -2.65 -6.43
N ARG A 218 10.69 -2.01 -5.66
CA ARG A 218 12.10 -2.39 -5.56
C ARG A 218 12.48 -2.53 -4.11
N GLU A 219 13.24 -3.58 -3.80
CA GLU A 219 13.72 -3.82 -2.44
C GLU A 219 14.47 -2.60 -1.89
N GLU A 220 15.25 -1.90 -2.73
CA GLU A 220 15.97 -0.69 -2.33
C GLU A 220 15.07 0.40 -1.75
N PHE A 221 13.82 0.51 -2.19
CA PHE A 221 12.88 1.51 -1.68
C PHE A 221 12.46 1.17 -0.25
N LEU A 222 11.93 -0.04 -0.05
CA LEU A 222 11.51 -0.48 1.29
C LEU A 222 12.71 -0.51 2.25
N MET A 223 13.86 -1.01 1.81
CA MET A 223 15.06 -1.06 2.63
C MET A 223 15.59 0.33 3.00
N THR A 224 15.34 1.36 2.18
CA THR A 224 15.63 2.75 2.54
C THR A 224 14.76 3.21 3.71
N ALA A 225 13.45 2.95 3.67
CA ALA A 225 12.56 3.24 4.79
C ALA A 225 12.98 2.49 6.06
N LEU A 226 13.25 1.19 5.97
CA LEU A 226 13.69 0.38 7.12
C LEU A 226 15.05 0.84 7.66
N GLY A 227 15.95 1.26 6.79
CA GLY A 227 17.23 1.87 7.15
C GLY A 227 17.02 3.11 8.01
N CYS A 228 16.21 4.07 7.55
CA CYS A 228 15.90 5.28 8.31
C CYS A 228 15.21 4.98 9.65
N ILE A 229 14.29 4.01 9.68
CA ILE A 229 13.64 3.56 10.92
C ILE A 229 14.69 3.07 11.93
N ARG A 230 15.65 2.25 11.49
CA ARG A 230 16.75 1.77 12.35
C ARG A 230 17.70 2.89 12.76
N GLU A 231 18.00 3.84 11.89
CA GLU A 231 18.86 4.97 12.24
C GLU A 231 18.23 5.86 13.32
N GLN A 232 16.93 6.15 13.21
CA GLN A 232 16.24 7.07 14.13
C GLN A 232 15.77 6.40 15.42
N TYR A 233 15.26 5.16 15.34
CA TYR A 233 14.66 4.46 16.48
C TYR A 233 15.44 3.22 16.91
N GLY A 234 16.39 2.72 16.12
CA GLY A 234 17.19 1.51 16.39
C GLY A 234 16.44 0.17 16.31
N SER A 235 15.10 0.16 16.35
CA SER A 235 14.28 -1.01 16.04
C SER A 235 12.90 -0.61 15.53
N THR A 236 12.26 -1.49 14.77
CA THR A 236 10.87 -1.32 14.30
C THR A 236 9.90 -1.22 15.47
N ASP A 237 10.12 -1.99 16.54
CA ASP A 237 9.35 -1.93 17.78
C ASP A 237 9.31 -0.52 18.40
N ARG A 238 10.47 0.12 18.52
CA ARG A 238 10.54 1.48 19.09
C ARG A 238 9.95 2.53 18.15
N TRP A 239 10.04 2.31 16.84
CA TRP A 239 9.37 3.15 15.84
C TRP A 239 7.85 3.05 15.94
N LEU A 240 7.29 1.83 15.97
CA LEU A 240 5.87 1.59 16.12
C LEU A 240 5.29 2.22 17.40
N GLU A 241 6.01 2.09 18.51
CA GLU A 241 5.60 2.68 19.79
C GLU A 241 5.65 4.21 19.74
N ALA A 242 6.76 4.79 19.26
CA ALA A 242 6.98 6.24 19.32
C ALA A 242 6.15 7.04 18.30
N GLU A 243 6.01 6.55 17.07
CA GLU A 243 5.29 7.25 15.98
C GLU A 243 3.79 6.97 15.99
N TYR A 244 3.40 5.76 16.40
CA TYR A 244 2.06 5.24 16.17
C TYR A 244 1.39 4.61 17.40
N GLY A 245 2.00 4.76 18.58
CA GLY A 245 1.41 4.31 19.84
C GLY A 245 1.24 2.78 19.96
N LEU A 246 1.90 2.01 19.10
CA LEU A 246 1.85 0.55 19.07
C LEU A 246 2.92 -0.05 19.98
N GLY A 247 2.82 0.23 21.28
CA GLY A 247 3.62 -0.39 22.32
C GLY A 247 3.31 -1.89 22.49
N ALA A 248 4.01 -2.54 23.42
CA ALA A 248 3.89 -3.99 23.63
C ALA A 248 2.46 -4.45 23.91
N SER A 249 1.70 -3.72 24.74
CA SER A 249 0.31 -4.06 25.07
C SER A 249 -0.64 -3.96 23.87
N GLN A 250 -0.51 -2.90 23.07
CA GLN A 250 -1.33 -2.66 21.89
C GLN A 250 -1.06 -3.75 20.85
N ARG A 251 0.21 -4.04 20.58
CA ARG A 251 0.60 -5.11 19.65
C ARG A 251 0.15 -6.47 20.12
N ALA A 252 0.24 -6.78 21.41
CA ALA A 252 -0.29 -8.05 21.95
C ALA A 252 -1.80 -8.19 21.72
N ALA A 253 -2.58 -7.10 21.90
CA ALA A 253 -4.02 -7.09 21.63
C ALA A 253 -4.32 -7.29 20.14
N LEU A 254 -3.61 -6.59 19.25
CA LEU A 254 -3.72 -6.78 17.80
C LEU A 254 -3.40 -8.22 17.41
N GLN A 255 -2.29 -8.77 17.91
CA GLN A 255 -1.87 -10.15 17.63
C GLN A 255 -2.89 -11.18 18.12
N ALA A 256 -3.48 -10.99 19.30
CA ALA A 256 -4.53 -11.87 19.81
C ALA A 256 -5.79 -11.88 18.90
N HIS A 257 -6.08 -10.75 18.26
CA HIS A 257 -7.22 -10.64 17.35
C HIS A 257 -6.89 -11.16 15.94
N TYR A 258 -5.80 -10.70 15.35
CA TYR A 258 -5.49 -10.90 13.93
C TYR A 258 -4.64 -12.14 13.63
N LEU A 259 -4.08 -12.83 14.63
CA LEU A 259 -3.30 -14.05 14.41
C LEU A 259 -4.06 -15.32 14.81
N GLU A 260 -3.75 -16.42 14.11
CA GLU A 260 -4.21 -17.80 14.36
C GLU A 260 -3.06 -18.80 14.40
#